data_AF-Q27241-F1
#
_entry.id   AF-Q27241-F1
#
_cell.length_a   1.000
_cell.length_b   1.000
_cell.length_c   1.000
_cell.angle_alpha   90.00
_cell.angle_beta   90.00
_cell.angle_gamma   90.00
#
_symmetry.space_group_name_H-M   'P 1'
#
loop_
_entity.id
_entity.type
_entity.pdbx_description
1 polymer ?
#
loop_
_entity_poly.entity_id
_entity_poly.type
_entity_poly.pdbx_seq_one_letter_code
_entity_poly.pdbx_strand_id
1 'polypeptide(L)'
;MHTTAVVTLFSVLLVVLVAGQNRNCDELTRRCERCVETLNNAADRNLPVLNQECRTKTRNNWRWRNVGRCELTRLNCLGSNRRMNCNDIAELAGMDRIN
;
A
#
# COMPACT_ATOMS: atom_id res chain seq x y z
N MET A 1 -8.03 -15.08 -36.08
CA MET A 1 -6.60 -15.06 -35.73
C MET A 1 -6.08 -13.66 -35.40
N HIS A 2 -6.51 -12.58 -36.06
CA HIS A 2 -6.10 -11.22 -35.69
C HIS A 2 -6.64 -10.75 -34.33
N THR A 3 -7.91 -11.04 -34.01
CA THR A 3 -8.52 -10.65 -32.73
C THR A 3 -7.81 -11.28 -31.53
N THR A 4 -7.47 -12.57 -31.60
CA THR A 4 -6.71 -13.28 -30.56
C THR A 4 -5.31 -12.68 -30.37
N ALA A 5 -4.63 -12.30 -31.45
CA ALA A 5 -3.31 -11.65 -31.39
C ALA A 5 -3.39 -10.26 -30.74
N VAL A 6 -4.40 -9.45 -31.10
CA VAL A 6 -4.61 -8.13 -30.50
C VAL A 6 -4.93 -8.23 -29.01
N VAL A 7 -5.80 -9.17 -28.61
CA VAL A 7 -6.15 -9.39 -27.20
C VAL A 7 -4.93 -9.86 -26.39
N THR A 8 -4.11 -10.76 -26.94
CA THR A 8 -2.88 -11.20 -26.27
C THR A 8 -1.86 -10.07 -26.13
N LEU A 9 -1.71 -9.23 -27.14
CA LEU A 9 -0.78 -8.11 -27.09
C LEU A 9 -1.21 -7.08 -26.04
N PHE A 10 -2.51 -6.77 -25.96
CA PHE A 10 -3.06 -5.89 -24.92
C PHE A 10 -2.90 -6.47 -23.51
N SER A 11 -3.17 -7.77 -23.32
CA SER A 11 -3.02 -8.39 -21.99
C SER A 11 -1.57 -8.41 -21.52
N VAL A 12 -0.62 -8.71 -22.41
CA VAL A 12 0.82 -8.61 -22.10
C VAL A 12 1.19 -7.18 -21.72
N LEU A 13 0.72 -6.17 -22.46
CA LEU A 13 1.03 -4.77 -22.17
C LEU A 13 0.52 -4.35 -20.78
N LEU A 14 -0.71 -4.74 -20.42
CA LEU A 14 -1.29 -4.46 -19.11
C LEU A 14 -0.49 -5.11 -17.98
N VAL A 15 -0.07 -6.37 -18.14
CA VAL A 15 0.75 -7.07 -17.15
C VAL A 15 2.11 -6.39 -16.97
N VAL A 16 2.76 -5.99 -18.07
CA VAL A 16 4.04 -5.27 -18.02
C VAL A 16 3.91 -3.93 -17.29
N LEU A 17 2.83 -3.17 -17.55
CA LEU A 17 2.58 -1.90 -16.87
C LEU A 17 2.37 -2.08 -15.37
N VAL A 18 1.55 -3.04 -14.95
CA VAL A 18 1.32 -3.34 -13.52
C VAL A 18 2.61 -3.80 -12.84
N ALA A 19 3.40 -4.66 -13.50
CA ALA A 19 4.70 -5.09 -12.97
C ALA A 19 5.70 -3.94 -12.83
N GLY A 20 5.70 -3.01 -13.80
CA GLY A 20 6.52 -1.80 -13.75
C GLY A 20 6.14 -0.89 -12.57
N GLN A 21 4.86 -0.68 -12.33
CA GLN A 21 4.38 0.12 -11.19
C GLN A 21 4.77 -0.50 -9.85
N ASN A 22 4.58 -1.82 -9.69
CA ASN A 22 4.95 -2.53 -8.46
C ASN A 22 6.46 -2.40 -8.16
N ARG A 23 7.32 -2.54 -9.18
CA ARG A 23 8.77 -2.34 -9.01
C ARG A 23 9.13 -0.94 -8.54
N ASN A 24 8.45 0.09 -9.06
CA ASN A 24 8.66 1.46 -8.63
C ASN A 24 8.24 1.67 -7.17
N CYS A 25 7.11 1.08 -6.75
CA CYS A 25 6.67 1.14 -5.36
C CYS A 25 7.63 0.41 -4.39
N ASP A 26 8.21 -0.73 -4.80
CA ASP A 26 9.19 -1.45 -3.98
C ASP A 26 10.52 -0.69 -3.88
N GLU A 27 10.98 -0.04 -4.95
CA GLU A 27 12.14 0.86 -4.90
C GLU A 27 11.89 2.07 -4.00
N LEU A 28 10.70 2.67 -4.07
CA LEU A 28 10.29 3.75 -3.17
C LEU A 28 10.30 3.30 -1.70
N THR A 29 9.83 2.08 -1.44
CA THR A 29 9.82 1.49 -0.09
C THR A 29 11.26 1.31 0.43
N ARG A 30 12.16 0.76 -0.38
CA ARG A 30 13.59 0.60 -0.01
C ARG A 30 14.30 1.94 0.24
N ARG A 31 13.95 2.99 -0.51
CA ARG A 31 14.46 4.35 -0.25
C ARG A 31 13.91 4.92 1.06
N CYS A 32 12.63 4.69 1.34
CA CYS A 32 12.05 5.07 2.61
C CYS A 32 12.74 4.37 3.78
N GLU A 33 12.97 3.05 3.69
CA GLU A 33 13.63 2.28 4.75
C GLU A 33 15.01 2.84 5.09
N ARG A 34 15.84 3.10 4.06
CA ARG A 34 17.14 3.76 4.23
C ARG A 34 17.05 5.14 4.90
N CYS A 35 16.03 5.93 4.58
CA CYS A 35 15.82 7.22 5.23
C CYS A 35 15.39 7.03 6.69
N VAL A 36 14.43 6.14 6.95
CA VAL A 36 13.87 5.90 8.27
C VAL A 36 14.88 5.27 9.24
N GLU A 37 15.83 4.48 8.76
CA GLU A 37 16.95 3.97 9.57
C GLU A 37 17.80 5.09 10.16
N THR A 38 17.91 6.24 9.48
CA THR A 38 18.64 7.41 9.98
C THR A 38 17.82 8.27 10.95
N LEU A 39 16.51 8.02 11.07
CA LEU A 39 15.64 8.77 11.96
C LEU A 39 15.71 8.22 13.40
N ASN A 40 16.12 9.08 14.33
CA ASN A 40 16.20 8.71 15.75
C ASN A 40 14.83 8.60 16.44
N ASN A 41 13.76 9.10 15.83
CA ASN A 41 12.44 9.14 16.46
C ASN A 41 11.58 7.92 16.08
N ALA A 42 11.15 7.14 17.07
CA ALA A 42 10.28 5.99 16.85
C ALA A 42 8.87 6.40 16.36
N ALA A 43 8.37 7.57 16.77
CA ALA A 43 7.06 8.05 16.35
C ALA A 43 7.00 8.27 14.82
N ASP A 44 8.11 8.69 14.22
CA ASP A 44 8.19 8.92 12.77
C ASP A 44 8.19 7.63 11.97
N ARG A 45 8.55 6.49 12.59
CA ARG A 45 8.55 5.17 11.94
C ARG A 45 7.24 4.45 12.16
N ASN A 46 6.67 4.57 13.37
CA ASN A 46 5.53 3.76 13.82
C ASN A 46 4.19 4.46 13.73
N LEU A 47 4.15 5.75 13.36
CA LEU A 47 2.92 6.51 13.11
C LEU A 47 1.85 6.34 14.20
N PRO A 48 2.17 6.57 15.50
CA PRO A 48 1.27 6.20 16.59
C PRO A 48 -0.08 6.90 16.52
N VAL A 49 -0.11 8.16 16.09
CA VAL A 49 -1.35 8.96 15.95
C VAL A 49 -2.26 8.37 14.87
N LEU A 50 -1.73 8.12 13.67
CA LEU A 50 -2.47 7.52 12.57
C LEU A 50 -3.00 6.14 12.96
N ASN A 51 -2.16 5.32 13.59
CA ASN A 51 -2.56 3.98 14.01
C ASN A 51 -3.66 4.01 15.08
N GLN A 52 -3.59 4.94 16.02
CA GLN A 52 -4.63 5.09 17.03
C GLN A 52 -5.95 5.59 16.43
N GLU A 53 -5.89 6.59 15.55
CA GLU A 53 -7.06 7.13 14.87
C GLU A 53 -7.74 6.07 14.00
N CYS A 54 -6.98 5.39 13.16
CA CYS A 54 -7.53 4.38 12.26
C CYS A 54 -8.07 3.18 13.02
N ARG A 55 -7.37 2.68 14.04
CA ARG A 55 -7.89 1.64 14.93
C ARG A 55 -9.26 2.04 15.51
N THR A 56 -9.42 3.29 15.92
CA THR A 56 -10.69 3.80 16.46
C THR A 56 -11.77 3.84 15.39
N LYS A 57 -11.46 4.39 14.20
CA LYS A 57 -12.40 4.53 13.09
C LYS A 57 -12.85 3.20 12.48
N THR A 58 -11.97 2.20 12.46
CA THR A 58 -12.24 0.91 11.82
C THR A 58 -12.62 -0.20 12.81
N ARG A 59 -12.79 0.11 14.10
CA ARG A 59 -12.95 -0.87 15.19
C ARG A 59 -14.07 -1.89 14.99
N ASN A 60 -15.07 -1.59 14.17
CA ASN A 60 -16.21 -2.47 13.90
C ASN A 60 -16.03 -3.33 12.63
N ASN A 61 -15.09 -2.98 11.75
CA ASN A 61 -14.98 -3.58 10.42
C ASN A 61 -13.66 -4.32 10.22
N TRP A 62 -12.58 -3.88 10.89
CA TRP A 62 -11.22 -4.36 10.63
C TRP A 62 -10.44 -4.62 11.92
N ARG A 63 -9.68 -5.71 11.95
CA ARG A 63 -8.66 -6.00 12.97
C ARG A 63 -7.40 -5.18 12.67
N TRP A 64 -7.40 -3.92 13.12
CA TRP A 64 -6.32 -2.99 12.81
C TRP A 64 -4.96 -3.40 13.42
N ARG A 65 -3.97 -3.63 12.57
CA ARG A 65 -2.54 -3.73 12.97
C ARG A 65 -1.82 -2.41 12.71
N ASN A 66 -0.76 -2.14 13.48
CA ASN A 66 0.03 -0.95 13.27
C ASN A 66 0.67 -0.97 11.87
N VAL A 67 0.56 0.13 11.16
CA VAL A 67 1.19 0.40 9.87
C VAL A 67 2.38 1.35 10.10
N GLY A 68 3.54 0.98 9.57
CA GLY A 68 4.74 1.82 9.63
C GLY A 68 4.79 2.89 8.53
N ARG A 69 5.75 3.82 8.63
CA ARG A 69 5.97 4.89 7.64
C ARG A 69 6.19 4.35 6.23
N CYS A 70 7.13 3.43 6.07
CA CYS A 70 7.48 2.93 4.73
C CYS A 70 6.42 1.98 4.18
N GLU A 71 5.75 1.23 5.06
CA GLU A 71 4.57 0.47 4.66
C GLU A 71 3.45 1.40 4.17
N LEU A 72 3.13 2.47 4.89
CA LEU A 72 2.12 3.44 4.45
C LEU A 72 2.52 4.09 3.11
N THR A 73 3.81 4.41 2.92
CA THR A 73 4.32 4.90 1.62
C THR A 73 4.09 3.87 0.51
N ARG A 74 4.35 2.59 0.76
CA ARG A 74 4.09 1.51 -0.20
C ARG A 74 2.61 1.41 -0.54
N LEU A 75 1.75 1.42 0.47
CA LEU A 75 0.30 1.34 0.31
C LEU A 75 -0.25 2.53 -0.48
N ASN A 76 0.25 3.76 -0.24
CA ASN A 76 -0.12 4.93 -1.02
C ASN A 76 0.31 4.83 -2.49
N CYS A 77 1.48 4.24 -2.76
CA CYS A 77 1.94 4.03 -4.13
C CYS A 77 1.05 3.03 -4.88
N LEU A 78 0.77 1.88 -4.25
CA LEU A 78 -0.08 0.82 -4.81
C LEU A 78 -1.55 1.28 -4.94
N GLY A 79 -2.01 2.06 -3.97
CA GLY A 79 -3.37 2.58 -3.88
C GLY A 79 -3.53 4.00 -4.45
N SER A 80 -2.67 4.43 -5.39
CA SER A 80 -2.66 5.81 -5.91
C SER A 80 -3.99 6.27 -6.52
N ASN A 81 -4.88 5.34 -6.88
CA ASN A 81 -6.23 5.60 -7.36
C ASN A 81 -7.32 5.56 -6.27
N ARG A 82 -6.96 5.34 -5.00
CA ARG A 82 -7.86 5.30 -3.85
C ARG A 82 -7.76 6.59 -3.02
N ARG A 83 -8.74 6.84 -2.15
CA ARG A 83 -8.71 7.99 -1.24
C ARG A 83 -7.70 7.82 -0.10
N MET A 84 -7.27 6.59 0.16
CA MET A 84 -6.33 6.24 1.21
C MET A 84 -6.86 6.63 2.61
N ASN A 85 -8.15 6.44 2.81
CA ASN A 85 -8.74 6.50 4.15
C ASN A 85 -8.40 5.22 4.95
N CYS A 86 -8.71 5.18 6.25
CA CYS A 86 -8.39 4.03 7.09
C CYS A 86 -8.95 2.68 6.58
N ASN A 87 -10.15 2.64 5.98
CA ASN A 87 -10.69 1.41 5.39
C ASN A 87 -9.89 1.01 4.14
N ASP A 88 -9.56 1.97 3.27
CA ASP A 88 -8.74 1.70 2.08
C ASP A 88 -7.36 1.16 2.48
N ILE A 89 -6.75 1.73 3.52
CA ILE A 89 -5.47 1.30 4.07
C ILE A 89 -5.58 -0.13 4.63
N ALA A 90 -6.61 -0.41 5.45
CA ALA A 90 -6.81 -1.74 6.02
C ALA A 90 -6.98 -2.81 4.94
N GLU A 91 -7.77 -2.52 3.91
CA GLU A 91 -8.00 -3.43 2.78
C GLU A 91 -6.72 -3.66 1.97
N LEU A 92 -6.01 -2.59 1.58
CA LEU A 92 -4.74 -2.71 0.83
C LEU A 92 -3.64 -3.40 1.64
N ALA A 93 -3.63 -3.20 2.96
CA ALA A 93 -2.69 -3.86 3.87
C ALA A 93 -3.04 -5.33 4.15
N GLY A 94 -4.15 -5.83 3.59
CA GLY A 94 -4.62 -7.20 3.77
C GLY A 94 -5.01 -7.50 5.22
N MET A 95 -5.57 -6.52 5.94
CA MET A 95 -6.02 -6.72 7.31
C MET A 95 -7.30 -7.57 7.34
N ASP A 96 -7.49 -8.33 8.41
CA ASP A 96 -8.69 -9.15 8.57
C ASP A 96 -9.92 -8.30 8.87
N ARG A 97 -11.07 -8.70 8.32
CA ARG A 97 -12.35 -8.13 8.72
C ARG A 97 -12.82 -8.68 10.06
N ILE A 98 -13.58 -7.86 10.77
CA ILE A 98 -14.35 -8.30 11.93
C ILE A 98 -15.69 -8.78 11.37
N ASN A 99 -15.95 -10.09 11.49
CA ASN A 99 -17.21 -10.71 11.10
C ASN A 99 -18.38 -10.19 11.94
#